data_AF-A0A4U0WAP5-F1
#
_entry.id   AF-A0A4U0WAP5-F1
#
_cell.length_a   1.000
_cell.length_b   1.000
_cell.length_c   1.000
_cell.angle_alpha   90.00
_cell.angle_beta   90.00
_cell.angle_gamma   90.00
#
_symmetry.space_group_name_H-M   'P 1'
#
loop_
_entity.id
_entity.type
_entity.pdbx_description
1 polymer ?
#
loop_
_entity_poly.entity_id
_entity_poly.type
_entity_poly.pdbx_seq_one_letter_code
_entity_poly.pdbx_strand_id
1 'polypeptide(L)'
;SLGSHVKDISSITATAFGFPHKVAAGTGSRSWREAYRSMLEGVLRDAEDALSHFLDEIKEPSLVILDLASERNVLVDEQTKQISGMLGCANAVWGDPLMANVFDGPSEAFLEGFGPRPSRVAGAEVRQLLYVMYRATVTIVTHYYRPAQECREFEARRLLTSALNQLTGI
;
A
#
# COMPACT_ATOMS: atom_id res chain seq x y z
N SER A 1 16.83 26.26 -28.85
CA SER A 1 16.65 24.81 -28.58
C SER A 1 15.76 24.66 -27.35
N LEU A 2 15.20 23.49 -27.05
CA LEU A 2 14.38 23.31 -25.83
C LEU A 2 15.12 23.79 -24.56
N GLY A 3 16.43 23.49 -24.47
CA GLY A 3 17.26 23.93 -23.37
C GLY A 3 17.36 25.45 -23.21
N SER A 4 17.37 26.23 -24.30
CA SER A 4 17.38 27.70 -24.18
C SER A 4 16.07 28.23 -23.63
N HIS A 5 14.93 27.70 -24.09
CA HIS A 5 13.62 28.10 -23.57
C HIS A 5 13.44 27.70 -22.10
N VAL A 6 13.90 26.51 -21.69
CA VAL A 6 13.86 26.10 -20.28
C VAL A 6 14.76 26.98 -19.41
N LYS A 7 15.93 27.38 -19.91
CA LYS A 7 16.82 28.34 -19.23
C LYS A 7 16.12 29.68 -19.02
N ASP A 8 15.45 30.20 -20.05
CA ASP A 8 14.74 31.48 -19.96
C ASP A 8 13.57 31.40 -18.95
N ILE A 9 12.77 30.33 -18.99
CA ILE A 9 11.67 30.13 -18.03
C ILE A 9 12.19 29.99 -16.59
N SER A 10 13.26 29.21 -16.37
CA SER A 10 13.82 28.98 -15.03
C SER A 10 14.54 30.19 -14.43
N SER A 11 14.78 31.24 -15.22
CA SER A 11 15.29 32.52 -14.72
C SER A 11 14.22 33.35 -13.98
N ILE A 12 12.94 33.02 -14.14
CA ILE A 12 11.83 33.65 -13.42
C ILE A 12 11.84 33.16 -11.97
N THR A 13 11.93 34.08 -11.02
CA THR A 13 12.06 33.76 -9.58
C THR A 13 10.88 34.28 -8.76
N ALA A 14 10.65 33.68 -7.60
CA ALA A 14 9.66 34.09 -6.60
C ALA A 14 10.25 34.01 -5.19
N THR A 15 9.61 34.67 -4.23
CA THR A 15 10.04 34.71 -2.82
C THR A 15 9.58 33.51 -1.98
N ALA A 16 8.74 32.64 -2.55
CA ALA A 16 8.20 31.45 -1.91
C ALA A 16 8.14 30.28 -2.90
N PHE A 17 8.05 29.06 -2.37
CA PHE A 17 7.97 27.81 -3.14
C PHE A 17 6.52 27.31 -3.26
N GLY A 18 6.22 26.49 -4.27
CA GLY A 18 4.93 25.83 -4.46
C GLY A 18 4.28 26.15 -5.80
N PHE A 19 3.00 25.79 -5.95
CA PHE A 19 2.25 26.08 -7.18
C PHE A 19 2.15 27.60 -7.43
N PRO A 20 2.27 28.07 -8.70
CA PRO A 20 2.23 29.49 -9.02
C PRO A 20 1.01 30.23 -8.44
N HIS A 21 -0.17 29.60 -8.46
CA HIS A 21 -1.39 30.21 -7.91
C HIS A 21 -1.35 30.37 -6.37
N LYS A 22 -0.72 29.44 -5.63
CA LYS A 22 -0.53 29.56 -4.17
C LYS A 22 0.49 30.63 -3.82
N VAL A 23 1.60 30.67 -4.56
CA VAL A 23 2.64 31.69 -4.39
C VAL A 23 2.07 33.08 -4.67
N ALA A 24 1.32 33.25 -5.75
CA ALA A 24 0.64 34.51 -6.09
C ALA A 24 -0.39 34.93 -5.02
N ALA A 25 -1.08 33.97 -4.40
CA ALA A 25 -2.01 34.22 -3.30
C ALA A 25 -1.33 34.43 -1.93
N GLY A 26 0.01 34.46 -1.86
CA GLY A 26 0.76 34.64 -0.61
C GLY A 26 0.73 33.43 0.33
N THR A 27 0.27 32.27 -0.14
CA THR A 27 0.16 31.01 0.63
C THR A 27 1.21 29.97 0.22
N GLY A 28 2.28 30.42 -0.45
CA GLY A 28 3.44 29.59 -0.77
C GLY A 28 4.23 29.14 0.47
N SER A 29 5.09 28.14 0.29
CA SER A 29 5.92 27.58 1.37
C SER A 29 7.27 28.29 1.50
N ARG A 30 7.86 28.22 2.71
CA ARG A 30 9.15 28.90 3.02
C ARG A 30 10.35 28.10 2.57
N SER A 31 10.19 26.80 2.35
CA SER A 31 11.24 25.94 1.83
C SER A 31 10.72 25.04 0.72
N TRP A 32 11.65 24.60 -0.15
CA TRP A 32 11.34 23.61 -1.17
C TRP A 32 10.84 22.29 -0.57
N ARG A 33 11.39 21.88 0.58
CA ARG A 33 10.96 20.66 1.29
C ARG A 33 9.47 20.70 1.63
N GLU A 34 9.00 21.82 2.18
CA GLU A 34 7.59 22.02 2.53
C GLU A 34 6.70 22.03 1.29
N ALA A 35 7.11 22.74 0.24
CA ALA A 35 6.37 22.80 -1.01
C ALA A 35 6.24 21.42 -1.66
N TYR A 36 7.35 20.70 -1.80
CA TYR A 36 7.39 19.36 -2.37
C TYR A 36 6.54 18.37 -1.58
N ARG A 37 6.64 18.38 -0.24
CA ARG A 37 5.80 17.55 0.62
C ARG A 37 4.31 17.86 0.38
N SER A 38 3.92 19.13 0.38
CA SER A 38 2.52 19.51 0.15
C SER A 38 2.02 19.11 -1.24
N MET A 39 2.85 19.24 -2.27
CA MET A 39 2.52 18.80 -3.63
C MET A 39 2.31 17.28 -3.68
N LEU A 40 3.23 16.52 -3.08
CA LEU A 40 3.16 15.06 -3.05
C LEU A 40 1.96 14.56 -2.23
N GLU A 41 1.75 15.11 -1.03
CA GLU A 41 0.60 14.79 -0.18
C GLU A 41 -0.73 15.12 -0.87
N GLY A 42 -0.78 16.22 -1.64
CA GLY A 42 -1.97 16.57 -2.43
C GLY A 42 -2.32 15.49 -3.45
N VAL A 43 -1.36 15.06 -4.26
CA VAL A 43 -1.59 13.99 -5.26
C VAL A 43 -1.91 12.65 -4.60
N LEU A 44 -1.27 12.32 -3.47
CA LEU A 44 -1.58 11.11 -2.73
C LEU A 44 -3.00 11.12 -2.16
N ARG A 45 -3.47 12.27 -1.67
CA ARG A 45 -4.85 12.44 -1.20
C ARG A 45 -5.84 12.33 -2.35
N ASP A 46 -5.58 12.96 -3.49
CA ASP A 46 -6.45 12.85 -4.68
C ASP A 46 -6.55 11.38 -5.13
N ALA A 47 -5.44 10.62 -5.07
CA ALA A 47 -5.42 9.19 -5.36
C ALA A 47 -6.19 8.37 -4.32
N GLU A 48 -6.03 8.67 -3.03
CA GLU A 48 -6.80 8.07 -1.94
C GLU A 48 -8.30 8.30 -2.13
N ASP A 49 -8.71 9.54 -2.40
CA ASP A 49 -10.12 9.91 -2.62
C ASP A 49 -10.71 9.12 -3.79
N ALA A 50 -9.95 8.95 -4.88
CA ALA A 50 -10.38 8.14 -6.03
C ALA A 50 -10.56 6.65 -5.69
N LEU A 51 -9.84 6.13 -4.71
CA LEU A 51 -9.84 4.70 -4.34
C LEU A 51 -10.71 4.38 -3.11
N SER A 52 -11.07 5.40 -2.32
CA SER A 52 -11.78 5.27 -1.04
C SER A 52 -13.13 4.56 -1.16
N HIS A 53 -13.88 4.81 -2.23
CA HIS A 53 -15.21 4.23 -2.43
C HIS A 53 -15.21 2.70 -2.47
N PHE A 54 -14.12 2.06 -2.92
CA PHE A 54 -13.99 0.59 -2.88
C PHE A 54 -13.81 0.06 -1.45
N LEU A 55 -13.21 0.86 -0.56
CA LEU A 55 -13.01 0.52 0.85
C LEU A 55 -14.30 0.72 1.66
N ASP A 56 -15.13 1.70 1.29
CA ASP A 56 -16.42 1.98 1.92
C ASP A 56 -17.42 0.81 1.78
N GLU A 57 -17.21 -0.12 0.85
CA GLU A 57 -18.04 -1.32 0.70
C GLU A 57 -17.97 -2.26 1.93
N ILE A 58 -16.92 -2.18 2.74
CA ILE A 58 -16.73 -3.02 3.91
C ILE A 58 -17.58 -2.47 5.07
N LYS A 59 -18.63 -3.22 5.43
CA LYS A 59 -19.59 -2.82 6.48
C LYS A 59 -19.40 -3.55 7.81
N GLU A 60 -18.74 -4.70 7.79
CA GLU A 60 -18.58 -5.56 8.96
C GLU A 60 -17.08 -5.80 9.23
N PRO A 61 -16.54 -5.30 10.35
CA PRO A 61 -15.14 -5.53 10.69
C PRO A 61 -14.92 -6.97 11.15
N SER A 62 -13.98 -7.67 10.51
CA SER A 62 -13.51 -8.99 10.93
C SER A 62 -12.12 -8.90 11.55
N LEU A 63 -11.78 -9.80 12.47
CA LEU A 63 -10.41 -9.86 12.98
C LEU A 63 -9.49 -10.43 11.90
N VAL A 64 -8.43 -9.70 11.55
CA VAL A 64 -7.49 -10.04 10.49
C VAL A 64 -6.08 -10.07 11.05
N ILE A 65 -5.37 -11.18 10.86
CA ILE A 65 -3.94 -11.28 11.10
C ILE A 65 -3.25 -11.06 9.76
N LEU A 66 -2.54 -9.93 9.61
CA LEU A 66 -2.01 -9.52 8.30
C LEU A 66 -0.98 -10.49 7.71
N ASP A 67 -0.14 -11.07 8.56
CA ASP A 67 0.96 -11.96 8.16
C ASP A 67 0.65 -13.45 8.40
N LEU A 68 -0.63 -13.83 8.35
CA LEU A 68 -1.10 -15.17 8.75
C LEU A 68 -0.45 -16.31 7.97
N ALA A 69 -0.18 -16.13 6.67
CA ALA A 69 0.44 -17.15 5.83
C ALA A 69 1.98 -17.17 5.91
N SER A 70 2.59 -16.41 6.82
CA SER A 70 4.03 -16.60 7.06
C SER A 70 4.26 -17.94 7.73
N GLU A 71 5.20 -18.74 7.21
CA GLU A 71 5.64 -20.00 7.84
C GLU A 71 6.07 -19.81 9.31
N ARG A 72 6.47 -18.59 9.69
CA ARG A 72 6.85 -18.23 11.06
C ARG A 72 5.65 -18.05 12.00
N ASN A 73 4.45 -17.90 11.44
CA ASN A 73 3.24 -17.56 12.19
C ASN A 73 2.27 -18.73 12.35
N VAL A 74 2.59 -19.91 11.81
CA VAL A 74 1.77 -21.11 11.95
C VAL A 74 2.56 -22.17 12.70
N LEU A 75 2.03 -22.62 13.84
CA LEU A 75 2.58 -23.74 14.59
C LEU A 75 1.87 -25.01 14.17
N VAL A 76 2.65 -26.03 13.84
CA VAL A 76 2.14 -27.34 13.44
C VAL A 76 2.66 -28.38 14.43
N ASP A 77 1.75 -29.17 14.98
CA ASP A 77 2.11 -30.32 15.80
C ASP A 77 2.82 -31.38 14.92
N GLU A 78 4.02 -31.78 15.32
CA GLU A 78 4.87 -32.62 14.47
C GLU A 78 4.31 -34.04 14.28
N GLN A 79 3.56 -34.55 15.25
CA GLN A 79 3.03 -35.92 15.22
C GLN A 79 1.74 -36.01 14.42
N THR A 80 0.79 -35.12 14.70
CA THR A 80 -0.55 -35.09 14.11
C THR A 80 -0.61 -34.31 12.79
N LYS A 81 0.42 -33.51 12.51
CA LYS A 81 0.47 -32.56 11.37
C LYS A 81 -0.69 -31.56 11.37
N GLN A 82 -1.32 -31.34 12.52
CA GLN A 82 -2.40 -30.36 12.69
C GLN A 82 -1.85 -29.02 13.14
N ILE A 83 -2.57 -27.94 12.82
CA ILE A 83 -2.25 -26.61 13.34
C ILE A 83 -2.48 -26.62 14.86
N SER A 84 -1.42 -26.33 15.63
CA SER A 84 -1.45 -26.28 17.09
C SER A 84 -1.49 -24.85 17.64
N GLY A 85 -1.22 -23.85 16.79
CA GLY A 85 -1.29 -22.45 17.19
C GLY A 85 -1.00 -21.47 16.05
N MET A 86 -1.31 -20.20 16.31
CA MET A 86 -1.07 -19.08 15.40
C MET A 86 -0.34 -17.97 16.16
N LEU A 87 0.68 -17.39 15.52
CA LEU A 87 1.41 -16.23 16.02
C LEU A 87 1.11 -15.00 15.14
N GLY A 88 1.71 -13.86 15.48
CA GLY A 88 1.57 -12.63 14.68
C GLY A 88 0.38 -11.75 15.07
N CYS A 89 -0.33 -12.06 16.16
CA CYS A 89 -1.46 -11.25 16.65
C CYS A 89 -1.09 -9.81 17.02
N ALA A 90 0.20 -9.50 17.20
CA ALA A 90 0.69 -8.14 17.45
C ALA A 90 0.36 -7.17 16.31
N ASN A 91 0.18 -7.68 15.09
CA ASN A 91 -0.19 -6.90 13.90
C ASN A 91 -1.65 -7.17 13.48
N ALA A 92 -2.49 -7.69 14.39
CA ALA A 92 -3.88 -7.95 14.07
C ALA A 92 -4.69 -6.64 14.00
N VAL A 93 -5.65 -6.60 13.07
CA VAL A 93 -6.54 -5.45 12.87
C VAL A 93 -7.99 -5.92 12.76
N TRP A 94 -8.94 -5.03 13.05
CA TRP A 94 -10.35 -5.24 12.72
C TRP A 94 -10.64 -4.58 11.37
N GLY A 95 -10.93 -5.36 10.33
CA GLY A 95 -11.06 -4.87 8.95
C GLY A 95 -11.54 -5.94 7.97
N ASP A 96 -11.14 -5.81 6.70
CA ASP A 96 -11.47 -6.76 5.62
C ASP A 96 -10.54 -7.99 5.67
N PRO A 97 -11.06 -9.23 5.77
CA PRO A 97 -10.26 -10.45 5.69
C PRO A 97 -9.30 -10.51 4.51
N LEU A 98 -9.67 -9.90 3.36
CA LEU A 98 -8.83 -9.85 2.17
C LEU A 98 -7.52 -9.08 2.36
N MET A 99 -7.36 -8.35 3.46
CA MET A 99 -6.13 -7.67 3.81
C MET A 99 -5.03 -8.63 4.32
N ALA A 100 -5.36 -9.88 4.66
CA ALA A 100 -4.36 -10.88 5.03
C ALA A 100 -3.52 -11.30 3.82
N ASN A 101 -2.21 -11.47 4.02
CA ASN A 101 -1.25 -11.86 2.98
C ASN A 101 -1.53 -13.22 2.34
N VAL A 102 -2.31 -14.09 2.99
CA VAL A 102 -2.71 -15.40 2.47
C VAL A 102 -3.53 -15.30 1.18
N PHE A 103 -4.17 -14.16 0.94
CA PHE A 103 -4.92 -13.90 -0.28
C PHE A 103 -4.05 -13.41 -1.45
N ASP A 104 -2.72 -13.28 -1.27
CA ASP A 104 -1.77 -12.98 -2.35
C ASP A 104 -1.39 -14.26 -3.10
N GLY A 105 -2.27 -14.71 -4.00
CA GLY A 105 -2.10 -15.99 -4.69
C GLY A 105 -2.41 -17.18 -3.78
N PRO A 106 -3.64 -17.28 -3.25
CA PRO A 106 -4.03 -18.35 -2.34
C PRO A 106 -3.97 -19.71 -3.03
N SER A 107 -3.58 -20.75 -2.29
CA SER A 107 -3.66 -22.12 -2.79
C SER A 107 -5.12 -22.59 -2.86
N GLU A 108 -5.42 -23.53 -3.76
CA GLU A 108 -6.78 -24.10 -3.85
C GLU A 108 -7.20 -24.77 -2.53
N ALA A 109 -6.28 -25.46 -1.84
CA ALA A 109 -6.56 -26.06 -0.53
C ALA A 109 -6.94 -25.01 0.53
N PHE A 110 -6.31 -23.83 0.50
CA PHE A 110 -6.68 -22.73 1.39
C PHE A 110 -8.08 -22.20 1.05
N LEU A 111 -8.39 -22.01 -0.24
CA LEU A 111 -9.71 -21.53 -0.67
C LEU A 111 -10.82 -22.51 -0.32
N GLU A 112 -10.60 -23.82 -0.48
CA GLU A 112 -11.53 -24.88 -0.08
C GLU A 112 -11.82 -24.84 1.43
N GLY A 113 -10.78 -24.66 2.26
CA GLY A 113 -10.92 -24.57 3.71
C GLY A 113 -11.53 -23.26 4.21
N PHE A 114 -11.28 -22.14 3.51
CA PHE A 114 -11.80 -20.82 3.89
C PHE A 114 -13.30 -20.67 3.60
N GLY A 115 -13.78 -21.27 2.50
CA GLY A 115 -15.19 -21.23 2.12
C GLY A 115 -15.46 -20.31 0.91
N PRO A 116 -16.60 -19.57 0.86
CA PRO A 116 -16.99 -18.79 -0.32
C PRO A 116 -15.88 -17.83 -0.77
N ARG A 117 -15.50 -17.90 -2.05
CA ARG A 117 -14.45 -17.05 -2.63
C ARG A 117 -14.85 -15.57 -2.52
N PRO A 118 -14.08 -14.72 -1.83
CA PRO A 118 -14.40 -13.30 -1.69
C PRO A 118 -14.37 -12.52 -3.01
N SER A 119 -13.69 -13.05 -4.03
CA SER A 119 -13.55 -12.44 -5.37
C SER A 119 -14.86 -12.29 -6.16
N ARG A 120 -16.00 -12.72 -5.60
CA ARG A 120 -17.33 -12.55 -6.22
C ARG A 120 -18.03 -11.25 -5.82
N VAL A 121 -17.43 -10.45 -4.94
CA VAL A 121 -17.95 -9.13 -4.57
C VAL A 121 -17.32 -8.08 -5.48
N ALA A 122 -18.12 -7.15 -6.00
CA ALA A 122 -17.60 -5.99 -6.73
C ALA A 122 -16.50 -5.29 -5.91
N GLY A 123 -15.51 -4.69 -6.57
CA GLY A 123 -14.42 -3.97 -5.90
C GLY A 123 -13.42 -4.85 -5.12
N ALA A 124 -13.63 -6.15 -4.96
CA ALA A 124 -12.72 -7.03 -4.21
C ALA A 124 -11.32 -7.09 -4.81
N GLU A 125 -11.21 -7.14 -6.15
CA GLU A 125 -9.92 -7.13 -6.85
C GLU A 125 -9.16 -5.82 -6.60
N VAL A 126 -9.85 -4.68 -6.69
CA VAL A 126 -9.25 -3.37 -6.40
C VAL A 126 -8.79 -3.31 -4.94
N ARG A 127 -9.63 -3.72 -3.99
CA ARG A 127 -9.25 -3.78 -2.56
C ARG A 127 -8.03 -4.66 -2.32
N GLN A 128 -7.97 -5.84 -2.92
CA GLN A 128 -6.80 -6.71 -2.82
C GLN A 128 -5.52 -6.02 -3.30
N LEU A 129 -5.58 -5.32 -4.44
CA LEU A 129 -4.45 -4.55 -4.95
C LEU A 129 -4.04 -3.42 -3.98
N LEU A 130 -5.01 -2.71 -3.39
CA LEU A 130 -4.74 -1.69 -2.36
C LEU A 130 -4.08 -2.29 -1.11
N TYR A 131 -4.52 -3.47 -0.68
CA TYR A 131 -3.92 -4.16 0.47
C TYR A 131 -2.52 -4.67 0.18
N VAL A 132 -2.25 -5.15 -1.04
CA VAL A 132 -0.89 -5.48 -1.51
C VAL A 132 0.00 -4.24 -1.47
N MET A 133 -0.47 -3.11 -2.00
CA MET A 133 0.27 -1.85 -1.96
C MET A 133 0.60 -1.42 -0.53
N TYR A 134 -0.37 -1.49 0.38
CA TYR A 134 -0.17 -1.18 1.79
C TYR A 134 0.90 -2.07 2.42
N ARG A 135 0.77 -3.40 2.33
CA ARG A 135 1.73 -4.34 2.94
C ARG A 135 3.13 -4.22 2.34
N ALA A 136 3.23 -4.01 1.03
CA ALA A 136 4.49 -3.78 0.34
C ALA A 136 5.15 -2.47 0.82
N THR A 137 4.38 -1.39 0.96
CA THR A 137 4.87 -0.11 1.49
C THR A 137 5.37 -0.25 2.92
N VAL A 138 4.60 -0.90 3.79
CA VAL A 138 5.01 -1.19 5.17
C VAL A 138 6.33 -1.97 5.20
N THR A 139 6.47 -2.97 4.32
CA THR A 139 7.71 -3.78 4.22
C THR A 139 8.92 -2.94 3.79
N ILE A 140 8.78 -2.12 2.74
CA ILE A 140 9.86 -1.25 2.23
C ILE A 140 10.27 -0.22 3.29
N VAL A 141 9.30 0.45 3.90
CA VAL A 141 9.57 1.48 4.93
C VAL A 141 10.19 0.85 6.18
N THR A 142 9.69 -0.32 6.61
CA THR A 142 10.26 -1.03 7.76
C THR A 142 11.71 -1.43 7.50
N HIS A 143 12.03 -1.91 6.29
CA HIS A 143 13.41 -2.25 5.93
C HIS A 143 14.35 -1.04 6.03
N TYR A 144 13.89 0.15 5.62
CA TYR A 144 14.69 1.38 5.72
C TYR A 144 15.08 1.73 7.16
N TYR A 145 14.15 1.58 8.12
CA TYR A 145 14.41 1.89 9.54
C TYR A 145 14.98 0.72 10.34
N ARG A 146 14.79 -0.51 9.88
CA ARG A 146 15.25 -1.74 10.52
C ARG A 146 15.80 -2.69 9.45
N PRO A 147 17.04 -2.46 8.98
CA PRO A 147 17.66 -3.32 7.98
C PRO A 147 17.96 -4.69 8.60
N ALA A 148 17.01 -5.62 8.47
CA ALA A 148 17.25 -7.04 8.73
C ALA A 148 17.95 -7.67 7.50
N GLN A 149 18.75 -8.71 7.73
CA GLN A 149 19.56 -9.40 6.70
C GLN A 149 18.76 -10.08 5.57
N GLU A 150 17.42 -10.11 5.65
CA GLU A 150 16.58 -10.80 4.66
C GLU A 150 16.11 -9.87 3.53
N CYS A 151 16.38 -10.29 2.29
CA CYS A 151 16.15 -9.62 1.01
C CYS A 151 14.66 -9.44 0.62
N ARG A 152 13.77 -9.12 1.58
CA ARG A 152 12.32 -8.97 1.33
C ARG A 152 11.96 -7.63 0.65
N GLU A 153 12.89 -6.68 0.63
CA GLU A 153 12.67 -5.34 0.08
C GLU A 153 12.50 -5.35 -1.45
N PHE A 154 13.36 -6.11 -2.16
CA PHE A 154 13.26 -6.26 -3.61
C PHE A 154 11.92 -6.85 -4.03
N GLU A 155 11.46 -7.90 -3.33
CA GLU A 155 10.17 -8.52 -3.61
C GLU A 155 9.01 -7.57 -3.33
N ALA A 156 9.06 -6.84 -2.20
CA ALA A 156 8.05 -5.84 -1.88
C ALA A 156 7.96 -4.73 -2.95
N ARG A 157 9.10 -4.25 -3.49
CA ARG A 157 9.10 -3.29 -4.60
C ARG A 157 8.46 -3.85 -5.87
N ARG A 158 8.72 -5.13 -6.17
CA ARG A 158 8.13 -5.82 -7.32
C ARG A 158 6.61 -5.94 -7.17
N LEU A 159 6.13 -6.34 -6.00
CA LEU A 159 4.71 -6.42 -5.67
C LEU A 159 4.02 -5.05 -5.75
N LEU A 160 4.63 -4.01 -5.18
CA LEU A 160 4.11 -2.64 -5.25
C LEU A 160 3.97 -2.18 -6.71
N THR A 161 4.99 -2.40 -7.53
CA THR A 161 4.98 -2.00 -8.95
C THR A 161 3.92 -2.78 -9.73
N SER A 162 3.80 -4.09 -9.48
CA SER A 162 2.78 -4.94 -10.12
C SER A 162 1.36 -4.48 -9.77
N ALA A 163 1.10 -4.21 -8.48
CA ALA A 163 -0.22 -3.75 -8.03
C ALA A 163 -0.60 -2.39 -8.63
N LEU A 164 0.35 -1.45 -8.66
CA LEU A 164 0.15 -0.14 -9.30
C LEU A 164 -0.18 -0.28 -10.80
N ASN A 165 0.54 -1.12 -11.52
CA ASN A 165 0.28 -1.35 -12.95
C ASN A 165 -1.11 -1.98 -13.19
N GLN A 166 -1.53 -2.91 -12.33
CA GLN A 166 -2.87 -3.50 -12.42
C GLN A 166 -3.96 -2.49 -12.14
N LEU A 167 -3.81 -1.63 -11.14
CA LEU A 167 -4.77 -0.55 -10.85
C LEU A 167 -4.91 0.44 -12.00
N THR A 168 -3.83 0.73 -12.75
CA THR A 168 -3.93 1.61 -13.94
C THR A 168 -4.67 0.96 -15.12
N GLY A 169 -4.86 -0.36 -15.10
CA GLY A 169 -5.54 -1.10 -16.16
C GLY A 169 -7.03 -1.39 -15.88
N ILE A 170 -7.55 -0.99 -14.72
CA ILE A 170 -8.96 -1.13 -14.30
C ILE A 170 -9.69 0.18 -14.57
#